data_AF-A0A7X3VF54-F1
#
_entry.id   AF-A0A7X3VF54-F1
#
_cell.length_a   1.000
_cell.length_b   1.000
_cell.length_c   1.000
_cell.angle_alpha   90.00
_cell.angle_beta   90.00
_cell.angle_gamma   90.00
#
_symmetry.space_group_name_H-M   'P 1'
#
loop_
_entity.id
_entity.type
_entity.pdbx_description
1 polymer ?
#
loop_
_entity_poly.entity_id
_entity_poly.type
_entity_poly.pdbx_seq_one_letter_code
_entity_poly.pdbx_strand_id
1 'polypeptide(L)'
;MLKIIGSTDKPALERLLKRRQTRWDRAEATVTPILEAVRKRGDRALLEYARKFDRLERPSLRIPAAELASAEKELPKDLRRAIQTASRQIRRFAELQKPRSWTKSIGGAKLGQIVRPLSSVAAYVPGGRYPLPS
;
A
#
# COMPACT_ATOMS: atom_id res chain seq x y z
N MET A 1 -4.22 -33.81 2.76
CA MET A 1 -5.37 -33.84 3.69
C MET A 1 -5.11 -32.79 4.78
N LEU A 2 -6.06 -31.89 5.07
CA LEU A 2 -5.89 -30.90 6.15
C LEU A 2 -5.98 -31.63 7.50
N LYS A 3 -5.06 -31.33 8.43
CA LYS A 3 -5.04 -31.96 9.75
C LYS A 3 -6.03 -31.24 10.68
N ILE A 4 -6.97 -31.99 11.25
CA ILE A 4 -7.84 -31.50 12.32
C ILE A 4 -7.04 -31.51 13.63
N ILE A 5 -6.96 -30.37 14.31
CA ILE A 5 -6.28 -30.22 15.59
C ILE A 5 -7.35 -29.83 16.62
N GLY A 6 -7.44 -30.59 17.71
CA GLY A 6 -8.35 -30.27 18.81
C GLY A 6 -7.88 -29.02 19.55
N SER A 7 -8.82 -28.15 19.93
CA SER A 7 -8.51 -26.92 20.69
C SER A 7 -7.88 -27.18 22.07
N THR A 8 -7.97 -28.42 22.57
CA THR A 8 -7.37 -28.89 23.82
C THR A 8 -5.90 -29.31 23.66
N ASP A 9 -5.42 -29.58 22.44
CA ASP A 9 -4.02 -29.94 22.15
C ASP A 9 -3.18 -28.65 22.05
N LYS A 10 -2.87 -28.07 23.23
CA LYS A 10 -2.09 -26.84 23.35
C LYS A 10 -0.75 -26.89 22.60
N PRO A 11 0.05 -27.97 22.68
CA PRO A 11 1.32 -28.05 21.92
C PRO A 11 1.14 -28.05 20.39
N ALA A 12 0.11 -28.74 19.88
CA ALA A 12 -0.20 -28.69 18.45
C ALA A 12 -0.70 -27.31 18.02
N LEU A 13 -1.53 -26.67 18.84
CA LEU A 13 -2.05 -25.32 18.59
C LEU A 13 -0.92 -24.28 18.60
N GLU A 14 -0.03 -24.30 19.59
CA GLU A 14 1.12 -23.40 19.67
C GLU A 14 2.01 -23.51 18.44
N ARG A 15 2.27 -24.74 17.97
CA ARG A 15 3.07 -24.98 16.77
C ARG A 15 2.38 -24.53 15.48
N LEU A 16 1.06 -24.67 15.39
CA LEU A 16 0.29 -24.14 14.26
C LEU A 16 0.31 -22.61 14.25
N LEU A 17 0.16 -21.99 15.42
CA LEU A 17 0.12 -20.53 15.58
C LEU A 17 1.50 -19.89 15.54
N LYS A 18 2.57 -20.67 15.74
CA LYS A 18 3.95 -20.19 15.66
C LYS A 18 4.23 -19.70 14.25
N ARG A 19 4.24 -18.37 14.09
CA ARG A 19 4.65 -17.71 12.84
C ARG A 19 6.05 -18.17 12.46
N ARG A 20 6.24 -18.52 11.18
CA ARG A 20 7.58 -18.70 10.62
C ARG A 20 8.32 -17.37 10.70
N GLN A 21 9.44 -17.35 11.40
CA GLN A 21 10.38 -16.23 11.33
C GLN A 21 11.27 -16.44 10.10
N THR A 22 11.12 -15.57 9.12
CA THR A 22 12.01 -15.50 7.95
C THR A 22 13.10 -14.47 8.26
N ARG A 23 14.37 -14.85 8.07
CA ARG A 23 15.49 -13.91 8.12
C ARG A 23 15.64 -13.21 6.78
N TRP A 24 15.83 -11.89 6.79
CA TRP A 24 15.81 -11.03 5.60
C TRP A 24 17.18 -10.51 5.18
N ASP A 25 18.26 -10.98 5.80
CA ASP A 25 19.63 -10.45 5.63
C ASP A 25 20.06 -10.36 4.16
N ARG A 26 19.69 -11.35 3.34
CA ARG A 26 19.96 -11.35 1.88
C ARG A 26 19.17 -10.28 1.12
N ALA A 27 17.91 -10.05 1.52
CA ALA A 27 17.07 -9.03 0.90
C ALA A 27 17.61 -7.63 1.26
N GLU A 28 18.01 -7.43 2.52
CA GLU A 28 18.61 -6.18 2.97
C GLU A 28 19.91 -5.88 2.22
N ALA A 29 20.81 -6.86 2.10
CA ALA A 29 22.05 -6.70 1.33
C ALA A 29 21.80 -6.32 -0.14
N THR A 30 20.68 -6.75 -0.72
CA THR A 30 20.29 -6.42 -2.10
C THR A 30 19.64 -5.04 -2.21
N VAL A 31 18.80 -4.67 -1.24
CA VAL A 31 18.00 -3.43 -1.29
C VAL A 31 18.81 -2.21 -0.87
N THR A 32 19.75 -2.33 0.06
CA THR A 32 20.54 -1.21 0.58
C THR A 32 21.25 -0.42 -0.54
N PRO A 33 21.97 -1.05 -1.49
CA PRO A 33 22.60 -0.31 -2.60
C PRO A 33 21.59 0.42 -3.51
N ILE A 34 20.39 -0.14 -3.68
CA ILE A 34 19.31 0.47 -4.48
C ILE A 34 18.85 1.76 -3.79
N LEU A 35 18.55 1.69 -2.50
CA LEU A 35 18.13 2.85 -1.72
C LEU A 35 19.19 3.96 -1.71
N GLU A 36 20.46 3.61 -1.56
CA GLU A 36 21.56 4.57 -1.63
C GLU A 36 21.68 5.24 -2.99
N ALA A 37 21.56 4.47 -4.08
CA ALA A 37 21.59 4.99 -5.43
C ALA A 37 20.43 5.97 -5.69
N VAL A 38 19.21 5.63 -5.27
CA VAL A 38 18.04 6.52 -5.39
C VAL A 38 18.23 7.79 -4.55
N ARG A 39 18.73 7.69 -3.31
CA ARG A 39 19.00 8.87 -2.47
C ARG A 39 20.03 9.82 -3.10
N LYS A 40 21.07 9.28 -3.72
CA LYS A 40 22.17 10.08 -4.30
C LYS A 40 21.86 10.62 -5.70
N ARG A 41 21.14 9.86 -6.53
CA ARG A 41 20.95 10.17 -7.97
C ARG A 41 19.50 10.37 -8.39
N GLY A 42 18.53 10.20 -7.48
CA GLY A 42 17.11 10.42 -7.73
C GLY A 42 16.58 9.60 -8.92
N ASP A 43 15.83 10.28 -9.79
CA ASP A 43 15.14 9.70 -10.95
C ASP A 43 16.06 8.96 -11.92
N ARG A 44 17.33 9.38 -12.02
CA ARG A 44 18.31 8.68 -12.86
C ARG A 44 18.50 7.24 -12.38
N ALA A 45 18.68 7.03 -11.07
CA ALA A 45 18.80 5.68 -10.51
C ALA A 45 17.49 4.90 -10.65
N LEU A 46 16.34 5.56 -10.46
CA LEU A 46 15.04 4.90 -10.63
C LEU A 46 14.85 4.39 -12.08
N LEU A 47 15.18 5.19 -13.09
CA LEU A 47 15.12 4.77 -14.50
C LEU A 47 16.13 3.66 -14.83
N GLU A 48 17.34 3.71 -14.25
CA GLU A 48 18.34 2.65 -14.38
C GLU A 48 17.78 1.31 -13.85
N TYR A 49 17.16 1.30 -12.67
CA TYR A 49 16.57 0.09 -12.10
C TYR A 49 15.28 -0.36 -12.82
N ALA A 50 14.41 0.56 -13.23
CA ALA A 50 13.21 0.24 -14.01
C ALA A 50 13.57 -0.40 -15.36
N ARG A 51 14.62 0.07 -16.04
CA ARG A 51 15.17 -0.58 -17.23
C ARG A 51 15.72 -1.98 -16.93
N LYS A 52 16.45 -2.12 -15.82
CA LYS A 52 17.07 -3.39 -15.43
C LYS A 52 16.05 -4.47 -15.07
N PHE A 53 15.06 -4.14 -14.25
CA PHE A 53 14.12 -5.10 -13.69
C PHE A 53 12.85 -5.25 -14.51
N ASP A 54 12.32 -4.14 -15.03
CA ASP A 54 11.01 -4.09 -15.71
C ASP A 54 11.15 -3.90 -17.22
N ARG A 55 12.38 -3.73 -17.73
CA ARG A 55 12.67 -3.41 -19.16
C ARG A 55 11.93 -2.16 -19.64
N LEU A 56 11.76 -1.17 -18.76
CA LEU A 56 11.08 0.07 -19.09
C LEU A 56 11.91 0.89 -20.11
N GLU A 57 11.43 1.01 -21.34
CA GLU A 57 12.13 1.78 -22.39
C GLU A 57 11.81 3.28 -22.38
N ARG A 58 10.80 3.69 -21.61
CA ARG A 58 10.33 5.07 -21.57
C ARG A 58 11.34 6.00 -20.88
N PRO A 59 11.43 7.28 -21.29
CA PRO A 59 12.35 8.24 -20.67
C PRO A 59 11.86 8.78 -19.33
N SER A 60 10.60 8.52 -18.96
CA SER A 60 9.97 9.03 -17.74
C SER A 60 9.16 7.93 -17.04
N LEU A 61 9.21 7.95 -15.71
CA LEU A 61 8.44 7.06 -14.83
C LEU A 61 6.97 7.51 -14.71
N ARG A 62 6.68 8.79 -14.99
CA ARG A 62 5.32 9.31 -14.88
C ARG A 62 4.48 8.82 -16.05
N ILE A 63 3.36 8.16 -15.74
CA ILE A 63 2.37 7.79 -16.75
C ILE A 63 1.66 9.06 -17.24
N PRO A 64 1.52 9.29 -18.57
CA PRO A 64 0.92 10.49 -19.10
C PRO A 64 -0.59 10.45 -18.90
N ALA A 65 -1.22 11.60 -18.70
CA ALA A 65 -2.65 11.68 -18.44
C ALA A 65 -3.51 11.06 -19.55
N ALA A 66 -3.07 11.17 -20.81
CA ALA A 66 -3.75 10.57 -21.95
C ALA A 66 -3.78 9.04 -21.90
N GLU A 67 -2.70 8.41 -21.45
CA GLU A 67 -2.61 6.95 -21.31
C GLU A 67 -3.54 6.45 -20.20
N LEU A 68 -3.60 7.17 -19.07
CA LEU A 68 -4.54 6.88 -17.99
C LEU A 68 -6.00 6.99 -18.46
N ALA A 69 -6.33 8.03 -19.24
CA ALA A 69 -7.66 8.23 -19.79
C ALA A 69 -8.05 7.15 -20.82
N SER A 70 -7.09 6.66 -21.62
CA SER A 70 -7.31 5.53 -22.54
C SER A 70 -7.57 4.25 -21.77
N ALA A 71 -6.69 3.92 -20.81
CA ALA A 71 -6.82 2.73 -19.97
C ALA A 71 -8.15 2.69 -19.23
N GLU A 72 -8.63 3.84 -18.73
CA GLU A 72 -9.94 3.92 -18.10
C GLU A 72 -11.06 3.52 -19.08
N LYS A 73 -11.03 4.03 -20.32
CA LYS A 73 -12.06 3.76 -21.36
C LYS A 73 -12.07 2.31 -21.83
N GLU A 74 -10.93 1.64 -21.77
CA GLU A 74 -10.78 0.23 -22.14
C GLU A 74 -11.34 -0.74 -21.08
N LEU A 75 -11.62 -0.26 -19.85
CA LEU A 75 -12.20 -1.10 -18.81
C LEU A 75 -13.59 -1.61 -19.19
N PRO A 76 -13.88 -2.91 -19.02
CA PRO A 76 -15.23 -3.43 -19.11
C PRO A 76 -16.19 -2.65 -18.20
N LYS A 77 -17.37 -2.31 -18.70
CA LYS A 77 -18.36 -1.47 -17.99
C LYS A 77 -18.70 -2.02 -16.61
N ASP A 78 -18.82 -3.34 -16.48
CA ASP A 78 -19.16 -4.00 -15.22
C ASP A 78 -18.03 -3.91 -14.20
N LEU A 79 -16.77 -4.08 -14.64
CA LEU A 79 -15.60 -3.91 -13.78
C LEU A 79 -15.49 -2.46 -13.29
N ARG A 80 -15.67 -1.49 -14.19
CA ARG A 80 -15.69 -0.06 -13.82
C ARG A 80 -16.77 0.22 -12.77
N ARG A 81 -17.98 -0.31 -12.96
CA ARG A 81 -19.09 -0.15 -12.00
C ARG A 81 -18.80 -0.80 -10.64
N ALA A 82 -18.18 -1.98 -10.64
CA ALA A 82 -17.78 -2.67 -9.42
C ALA A 82 -16.75 -1.86 -8.62
N ILE A 83 -15.69 -1.38 -9.27
CA ILE A 83 -14.65 -0.54 -8.65
C ILE A 83 -15.25 0.76 -8.09
N GLN A 84 -16.10 1.44 -8.86
CA GLN A 84 -16.76 2.67 -8.39
C GLN A 84 -17.66 2.42 -7.18
N THR A 85 -18.37 1.29 -7.16
CA THR A 85 -19.20 0.89 -6.01
C THR A 85 -18.33 0.63 -4.79
N ALA A 86 -17.28 -0.17 -4.91
CA ALA A 86 -16.34 -0.44 -3.82
C ALA A 86 -15.72 0.86 -3.27
N SER A 87 -15.22 1.73 -4.16
CA SER A 87 -14.64 3.02 -3.80
C SER A 87 -15.62 3.91 -3.01
N ARG A 88 -16.88 4.00 -3.43
CA ARG A 88 -17.91 4.77 -2.70
C ARG A 88 -18.18 4.19 -1.32
N GLN A 89 -18.29 2.86 -1.19
CA GLN A 89 -18.55 2.22 0.09
C GLN A 89 -17.38 2.38 1.06
N ILE A 90 -16.15 2.19 0.58
CA ILE A 90 -14.92 2.41 1.37
C ILE A 90 -14.85 3.86 1.85
N ARG A 91 -15.08 4.84 0.95
CA ARG A 91 -15.10 6.26 1.31
C ARG A 91 -16.13 6.56 2.37
N ARG A 92 -17.37 6.08 2.20
CA ARG A 92 -18.46 6.29 3.17
C ARG A 92 -18.06 5.81 4.56
N PHE A 93 -17.43 4.64 4.67
CA PHE A 93 -16.98 4.11 5.96
C PHE A 93 -15.79 4.90 6.53
N ALA A 94 -14.80 5.25 5.70
CA ALA A 94 -13.64 6.04 6.11
C ALA A 94 -14.04 7.44 6.62
N GLU A 95 -15.07 8.06 6.03
CA GLU A 95 -15.62 9.34 6.48
C GLU A 95 -16.23 9.25 7.89
N LEU A 96 -16.87 8.12 8.23
CA LEU A 96 -17.39 7.88 9.58
C LEU A 96 -16.26 7.77 10.62
N GLN A 97 -15.10 7.23 10.22
CA GLN A 97 -13.94 7.06 11.09
C GLN A 97 -13.05 8.30 11.18
N LYS A 98 -13.32 9.34 10.38
CA LYS A 98 -12.44 10.52 10.28
C LYS A 98 -12.36 11.25 11.63
N PRO A 99 -11.18 11.34 12.26
CA PRO A 99 -11.04 12.00 13.55
C PRO A 99 -11.28 13.50 13.40
N ARG A 100 -11.93 14.10 14.41
CA ARG A 100 -12.23 15.53 14.46
C ARG A 100 -11.37 16.21 15.51
N SER A 101 -10.86 17.39 15.19
CA SER A 101 -10.28 18.28 16.18
C SER A 101 -11.35 18.66 17.21
N TRP A 102 -10.96 18.85 18.46
CA TRP A 102 -11.87 19.26 19.53
C TRP A 102 -11.13 20.09 20.57
N THR A 103 -11.89 20.91 21.30
CA THR A 103 -11.41 21.71 22.44
C THR A 103 -12.45 21.64 23.55
N LYS A 104 -12.01 21.60 24.81
CA LYS A 104 -12.85 21.59 26.02
C LYS A 104 -12.25 22.52 27.08
N SER A 105 -13.10 23.11 27.92
CA SER A 105 -12.67 23.83 29.12
C SER A 105 -12.75 22.89 30.32
N ILE A 106 -11.65 22.72 31.07
CA ILE A 106 -11.58 21.87 32.26
C ILE A 106 -10.83 22.65 33.33
N GLY A 107 -11.46 22.90 34.48
CA GLY A 107 -10.85 23.62 35.60
C GLY A 107 -10.33 25.03 35.25
N GLY A 108 -10.97 25.71 34.29
CA GLY A 108 -10.53 27.04 33.80
C GLY A 108 -9.47 27.02 32.70
N ALA A 109 -8.89 25.87 32.36
CA ALA A 109 -7.95 25.71 31.25
C ALA A 109 -8.64 25.21 29.98
N LYS A 110 -8.19 25.66 28.81
CA LYS A 110 -8.61 25.11 27.50
C LYS A 110 -7.68 23.97 27.08
N LEU A 111 -8.23 22.77 26.92
CA LEU A 111 -7.53 21.57 26.47
C LEU A 111 -8.13 21.08 25.16
N GLY A 112 -7.37 20.37 24.33
CA GLY A 112 -7.89 19.91 23.04
C GLY A 112 -6.95 19.01 22.24
N GLN A 113 -7.45 18.55 21.11
CA GLN A 113 -6.71 17.82 20.09
C GLN A 113 -6.89 18.51 18.74
N ILE A 114 -5.78 18.75 18.04
CA ILE A 114 -5.78 19.23 16.66
C ILE A 114 -5.43 18.05 15.75
N VAL A 115 -6.32 17.74 14.82
CA VAL A 115 -6.12 16.73 13.78
C VAL A 115 -5.69 17.43 12.49
N ARG A 116 -4.56 17.01 11.92
CA ARG A 116 -4.06 17.50 10.62
C ARG A 116 -3.73 16.32 9.71
N PRO A 117 -4.05 16.40 8.41
CA PRO A 117 -3.67 15.36 7.46
C PRO A 117 -2.15 15.36 7.24
N LEU A 118 -1.63 14.24 6.76
CA LEU A 118 -0.28 14.17 6.21
C LEU A 118 -0.20 15.07 4.96
N SER A 119 0.92 15.76 4.77
CA SER A 119 1.15 16.63 3.61
C SER A 119 1.27 15.84 2.30
N SER A 120 1.79 14.61 2.37
CA SER A 120 1.91 13.70 1.24
C SER A 120 1.77 12.24 1.70
N VAL A 121 1.22 11.41 0.80
CA VAL A 121 1.12 9.96 0.95
C VAL A 121 1.43 9.31 -0.39
N ALA A 122 1.99 8.11 -0.35
CA ALA A 122 2.25 7.29 -1.53
C ALA A 122 1.70 5.88 -1.30
N ALA A 123 1.19 5.27 -2.36
CA ALA A 123 0.75 3.88 -2.36
C ALA A 123 1.59 3.09 -3.37
N TYR A 124 2.11 1.94 -2.94
CA TYR A 124 2.76 0.97 -3.82
C TYR A 124 1.75 -0.13 -4.14
N VAL A 125 1.52 -0.37 -5.44
CA VAL A 125 0.70 -1.47 -5.93
C VAL A 125 1.62 -2.43 -6.68
N PRO A 126 1.71 -3.72 -6.28
CA PRO A 126 2.52 -4.68 -6.99
C PRO A 126 1.98 -4.89 -8.42
N GLY A 127 2.88 -4.90 -9.40
CA GLY A 127 2.55 -5.23 -10.78
C GLY A 127 2.37 -6.75 -11.00
N GLY A 128 2.09 -7.13 -12.25
CA GLY A 128 1.97 -8.52 -12.67
C GLY A 128 0.78 -8.76 -13.60
N ARG A 129 0.58 -10.02 -13.99
CA ARG A 129 -0.48 -10.42 -14.94
C ARG A 129 -1.90 -10.22 -14.39
N TYR A 130 -2.05 -10.23 -13.07
CA TYR A 130 -3.33 -10.14 -12.38
C TYR A 130 -3.31 -8.92 -11.45
N PRO A 131 -3.82 -7.77 -11.91
CA PRO A 131 -3.83 -6.56 -11.09
C PRO A 131 -4.72 -6.75 -9.85
N LEU A 132 -4.31 -6.12 -8.76
CA LEU A 132 -5.03 -6.10 -7.48
C LEU A 132 -5.64 -4.70 -7.26
N PRO A 133 -6.85 -4.41 -7.80
CA PRO A 133 -7.44 -3.08 -7.78
C PRO A 133 -8.11 -2.70 -6.43
N SER A 134 -8.14 -3.62 -5.47
CA SER A 134 -8.72 -3.45 -4.12
C SER A 134 -7.68 -2.97 -3.11
#